data_AF-A0A957U1X2-F1
#
_entry.id   AF-A0A957U1X2-F1
#
_cell.length_a   1.000
_cell.length_b   1.000
_cell.length_c   1.000
_cell.angle_alpha   90.00
_cell.angle_beta   90.00
_cell.angle_gamma   90.00
#
_symmetry.space_group_name_H-M   'P 1'
#
loop_
_entity.id
_entity.type
_entity.pdbx_description
1 polymer ?
#
loop_
_entity_poly.entity_id
_entity_poly.type
_entity_poly.pdbx_seq_one_letter_code
_entity_poly.pdbx_strand_id
1 'polypeptide(L)'
;MLQTTSPRTRAPVDWVDPLIDSANRRFFFLTTASHPFGMVNLSPDTRVGQEAWGSGYRYDDEHVHWFSHVHAWQLCGIPVMPTWGELKGHMGSAHYKSRFSHDDEVARPGYHAVTLQEYGIRAELTATTRVGFHRYTFDRDGEAWIIFGLGEAIMLPMSDCFVEQVGGRELSGYVENERTRRRPKRTKIFFDASFDREIQEIRAWRDGQFEPFHTAMAGPGIGVAVRFTVTRGDVIQLKVAISYCGRDQARQNRTTELPGWDFAAVRDDARTTWNQWLGRIEVEGGTDAQKTKFYT
;
A
#
# COMPACT_ATOMS: atom_id res chain seq x y z
N MET A 1 46.65 -1.57 -14.71
CA MET A 1 45.59 -2.51 -15.14
C MET A 1 44.28 -1.76 -15.09
N LEU A 2 43.69 -1.46 -16.25
CA LEU A 2 42.34 -0.90 -16.31
C LEU A 2 41.36 -2.05 -16.05
N GLN A 3 40.70 -2.04 -14.89
CA GLN A 3 39.56 -2.93 -14.65
C GLN A 3 38.42 -2.50 -15.57
N THR A 4 38.28 -3.21 -16.70
CA THR A 4 37.07 -3.14 -17.51
C THR A 4 35.94 -3.79 -16.71
N THR A 5 35.09 -2.97 -16.10
CA THR A 5 33.80 -3.41 -15.59
C THR A 5 32.97 -3.91 -16.78
N SER A 6 32.77 -5.21 -16.91
CA SER A 6 31.83 -5.75 -17.90
C SER A 6 30.47 -5.07 -17.73
N PRO A 7 29.82 -4.63 -18.82
CA PRO A 7 28.49 -4.04 -18.73
C PRO A 7 27.56 -5.06 -18.07
N ARG A 8 26.89 -4.64 -17.00
CA ARG A 8 25.98 -5.48 -16.24
C ARG A 8 24.80 -5.83 -17.16
N THR A 9 24.70 -7.09 -17.57
CA THR A 9 23.56 -7.57 -18.37
C THR A 9 22.28 -7.34 -17.56
N ARG A 10 21.34 -6.55 -18.09
CA ARG A 10 20.02 -6.32 -17.47
C ARG A 10 19.23 -7.62 -17.49
N ALA A 11 18.64 -7.99 -16.36
CA ALA A 11 17.70 -9.10 -16.29
C ALA A 11 16.33 -8.67 -16.87
N PRO A 12 15.46 -9.60 -17.31
CA PRO A 12 14.10 -9.28 -17.80
C PRO A 12 13.33 -8.29 -16.92
N VAL A 13 13.37 -8.47 -15.59
CA VAL A 13 12.69 -7.57 -14.64
C VAL A 13 13.25 -6.14 -14.63
N ASP A 14 14.50 -5.92 -15.06
CA ASP A 14 15.12 -4.58 -15.12
C ASP A 14 14.62 -3.74 -16.31
N TRP A 15 13.93 -4.36 -17.26
CA TRP A 15 13.34 -3.66 -18.40
C TRP A 15 11.95 -3.11 -18.13
N VAL A 16 11.26 -3.62 -17.10
CA VAL A 16 9.89 -3.23 -16.78
C VAL A 16 9.86 -1.82 -16.22
N ASP A 17 9.01 -0.98 -16.79
CA ASP A 17 8.72 0.36 -16.31
C ASP A 17 7.24 0.46 -15.92
N PRO A 18 6.88 0.28 -14.64
CA PRO A 18 5.49 0.34 -14.19
C PRO A 18 4.80 1.69 -14.41
N LEU A 19 5.54 2.76 -14.70
CA LEU A 19 4.97 4.10 -14.88
C LEU A 19 4.50 4.35 -16.31
N ILE A 20 4.85 3.50 -17.28
CA ILE A 20 4.30 3.58 -18.63
C ILE A 20 2.78 3.47 -18.57
N ASP A 21 2.09 4.39 -19.25
CA ASP A 21 0.62 4.54 -19.29
C ASP A 21 -0.05 5.00 -17.98
N SER A 22 0.73 5.28 -16.91
CA SER A 22 0.17 5.72 -15.62
C SER A 22 -0.40 7.14 -15.61
N ALA A 23 -0.19 7.95 -16.65
CA ALA A 23 -0.88 9.24 -16.82
C ALA A 23 -2.37 9.06 -17.19
N ASN A 24 -2.71 7.92 -17.79
CA ASN A 24 -4.07 7.56 -18.18
C ASN A 24 -4.89 7.09 -16.98
N ARG A 25 -6.21 7.27 -17.10
CA ARG A 25 -7.15 7.07 -16.00
C ARG A 25 -7.62 5.62 -15.93
N ARG A 26 -7.14 4.83 -14.97
CA ARG A 26 -7.83 3.65 -14.38
C ARG A 26 -7.19 3.26 -13.04
N PHE A 27 -8.05 2.87 -12.11
CA PHE A 27 -7.65 2.49 -10.74
C PHE A 27 -6.58 1.39 -10.63
N PHE A 28 -6.48 0.50 -11.62
CA PHE A 28 -5.59 -0.67 -11.60
C PHE A 28 -4.47 -0.61 -12.65
N PHE A 29 -4.21 0.54 -13.28
CA PHE A 29 -3.15 0.68 -14.28
C PHE A 29 -1.76 0.69 -13.66
N LEU A 30 -1.59 1.32 -12.51
CA LEU A 30 -0.38 1.15 -11.72
C LEU A 30 -0.57 -0.04 -10.78
N THR A 31 0.36 -1.00 -10.84
CA THR A 31 0.51 -2.06 -9.84
C THR A 31 2.00 -2.32 -9.67
N THR A 32 2.52 -2.00 -8.49
CA THR A 32 3.96 -2.03 -8.24
C THR A 32 4.34 -3.06 -7.19
N ALA A 33 3.96 -2.86 -5.93
CA ALA A 33 4.25 -3.82 -4.87
C ALA A 33 3.24 -4.97 -4.92
N SER A 34 3.50 -5.92 -5.82
CA SER A 34 2.73 -7.16 -5.97
C SER A 34 3.63 -8.28 -6.48
N HIS A 35 3.26 -9.52 -6.19
CA HIS A 35 3.69 -10.66 -7.01
C HIS A 35 2.91 -10.71 -8.33
N PRO A 36 3.40 -11.43 -9.35
CA PRO A 36 2.57 -11.84 -10.48
C PRO A 36 1.29 -12.53 -9.98
N PHE A 37 0.13 -12.03 -10.42
CA PHE A 37 -1.19 -12.50 -9.98
C PHE A 37 -1.44 -12.42 -8.46
N GLY A 38 -0.74 -11.51 -7.77
CA GLY A 38 -0.95 -11.23 -6.35
C GLY A 38 -2.38 -10.79 -6.05
N MET A 39 -2.92 -11.23 -4.92
CA MET A 39 -4.18 -10.74 -4.38
C MET A 39 -4.01 -9.35 -3.77
N VAL A 40 -2.85 -9.11 -3.15
CA VAL A 40 -2.38 -7.77 -2.80
C VAL A 40 -1.68 -7.15 -4.00
N ASN A 41 -2.10 -5.94 -4.32
CA ASN A 41 -1.43 -5.02 -5.21
C ASN A 41 -1.34 -3.67 -4.52
N LEU A 42 -0.25 -3.49 -3.77
CA LEU A 42 -0.01 -2.34 -2.92
C LEU A 42 0.64 -1.22 -3.74
N SER A 43 0.02 -0.04 -3.73
CA SER A 43 0.50 1.14 -4.45
C SER A 43 -0.05 2.44 -3.84
N PRO A 44 0.60 3.58 -4.12
CA PRO A 44 0.04 4.89 -3.78
C PRO A 44 -1.23 5.21 -4.55
N ASP A 45 -2.20 5.80 -3.85
CA ASP A 45 -3.37 6.46 -4.41
C ASP A 45 -3.09 7.97 -4.49
N THR A 46 -3.03 8.53 -5.70
CA THR A 46 -2.87 9.98 -5.92
C THR A 46 -4.21 10.70 -6.14
N ARG A 47 -5.27 9.94 -6.45
CA ARG A 47 -6.65 10.43 -6.49
C ARG A 47 -7.58 9.52 -5.72
N VAL A 48 -8.48 10.17 -5.00
CA VAL A 48 -9.55 9.53 -4.23
C VAL A 48 -10.90 10.13 -4.62
N GLY A 49 -11.97 9.37 -4.43
CA GLY A 49 -13.33 9.81 -4.64
C GLY A 49 -14.21 8.76 -5.29
N GLN A 50 -15.51 9.07 -5.41
CA GLN A 50 -16.53 8.13 -5.90
C GLN A 50 -16.57 7.97 -7.43
N GLU A 51 -15.49 8.32 -8.11
CA GLU A 51 -15.32 8.14 -9.55
C GLU A 51 -14.27 7.05 -9.80
N ALA A 52 -14.73 5.81 -9.93
CA ALA A 52 -13.85 4.65 -10.12
C ALA A 52 -12.89 4.76 -11.32
N TRP A 53 -13.22 5.63 -12.28
CA TRP A 53 -12.40 5.88 -13.47
C TRP A 53 -11.29 6.92 -13.23
N GLY A 54 -11.42 7.79 -12.22
CA GLY A 54 -10.48 8.87 -11.94
C GLY A 54 -9.71 8.72 -10.63
N SER A 55 -9.87 7.61 -9.93
CA SER A 55 -9.19 7.26 -8.67
C SER A 55 -7.99 6.36 -8.91
N GLY A 56 -7.14 6.21 -7.90
CA GLY A 56 -5.90 5.41 -7.93
C GLY A 56 -4.71 6.30 -8.20
N TYR A 57 -3.75 5.81 -8.96
CA TYR A 57 -2.55 6.57 -9.32
C TYR A 57 -2.69 7.26 -10.67
N ARG A 58 -2.22 8.51 -10.74
CA ARG A 58 -1.93 9.21 -11.99
C ARG A 58 -0.58 9.89 -11.91
N TYR A 59 0.22 9.71 -12.95
CA TYR A 59 1.57 10.29 -13.04
C TYR A 59 1.57 11.79 -12.80
N ASP A 60 0.68 12.55 -13.45
CA ASP A 60 0.66 14.01 -13.36
C ASP A 60 0.12 14.57 -12.03
N ASP A 61 -0.28 13.72 -11.07
CA ASP A 61 -0.74 14.18 -9.76
C ASP A 61 0.43 14.31 -8.78
N GLU A 62 0.44 15.38 -8.00
CA GLU A 62 1.58 15.73 -7.15
C GLU A 62 1.43 15.29 -5.69
N HIS A 63 0.34 14.58 -5.35
CA HIS A 63 0.01 14.24 -3.96
C HIS A 63 -0.35 12.78 -3.79
N VAL A 64 0.16 12.15 -2.73
CA VAL A 64 -0.29 10.84 -2.25
C VAL A 64 -1.34 11.03 -1.16
N HIS A 65 -2.49 10.39 -1.32
CA HIS A 65 -3.57 10.34 -0.34
C HIS A 65 -3.48 9.11 0.55
N TRP A 66 -3.14 7.96 -0.03
CA TRP A 66 -3.13 6.66 0.64
C TRP A 66 -2.11 5.70 0.03
N PHE A 67 -1.81 4.63 0.76
CA PHE A 67 -1.28 3.38 0.22
C PHE A 67 -2.32 2.28 0.46
N SER A 68 -3.03 1.85 -0.58
CA SER A 68 -4.08 0.84 -0.45
C SER A 68 -3.67 -0.53 -1.00
N HIS A 69 -4.29 -1.60 -0.49
CA HIS A 69 -3.83 -2.98 -0.70
C HIS A 69 -4.53 -3.71 -1.84
N VAL A 70 -5.62 -3.14 -2.36
CA VAL A 70 -6.46 -3.70 -3.42
C VAL A 70 -6.74 -2.61 -4.45
N HIS A 71 -6.12 -2.78 -5.60
CA HIS A 71 -6.31 -2.04 -6.85
C HIS A 71 -6.90 -2.98 -7.90
N ALA A 72 -8.18 -3.35 -7.72
CA ALA A 72 -8.84 -4.35 -8.56
C ALA A 72 -10.10 -3.80 -9.23
N TRP A 73 -10.61 -4.53 -10.21
CA TRP A 73 -11.86 -4.15 -10.88
C TRP A 73 -13.02 -4.11 -9.86
N GLN A 74 -13.41 -2.90 -9.45
CA GLN A 74 -14.52 -2.62 -8.53
C GLN A 74 -14.36 -3.15 -7.09
N LEU A 75 -13.12 -3.28 -6.62
CA LEU A 75 -12.78 -3.53 -5.23
C LEU A 75 -11.62 -2.61 -4.83
N CYS A 76 -11.69 -2.02 -3.65
CA CYS A 76 -10.60 -1.23 -3.06
C CYS A 76 -10.49 -1.44 -1.54
N GLY A 77 -9.35 -0.99 -0.99
CA GLY A 77 -9.00 -1.06 0.42
C GLY A 77 -7.85 -2.03 0.68
N ILE A 78 -7.25 -2.12 1.85
CA ILE A 78 -7.39 -1.25 3.01
C ILE A 78 -6.48 -0.03 2.81
N PRO A 79 -6.95 1.23 2.92
CA PRO A 79 -6.07 2.39 2.83
C PRO A 79 -5.25 2.58 4.11
N VAL A 80 -3.96 2.84 3.95
CA VAL A 80 -3.05 3.19 5.05
C VAL A 80 -2.24 4.43 4.69
N MET A 81 -2.06 5.35 5.62
CA MET A 81 -1.22 6.54 5.43
C MET A 81 -0.39 6.83 6.69
N PRO A 82 0.95 6.86 6.60
CA PRO A 82 1.80 7.38 7.65
C PRO A 82 1.83 8.91 7.62
N THR A 83 1.77 9.53 8.79
CA THR A 83 1.86 10.99 8.97
C THR A 83 2.71 11.32 10.20
N TRP A 84 3.11 12.58 10.33
CA TRP A 84 3.87 13.08 11.48
C TRP A 84 3.23 14.37 12.01
N GLY A 85 3.25 14.54 13.34
CA GLY A 85 2.73 15.71 14.05
C GLY A 85 1.26 15.55 14.46
N GLU A 86 0.46 16.58 14.20
CA GLU A 86 -0.96 16.61 14.56
C GLU A 86 -1.77 15.55 13.79
N LEU A 87 -2.60 14.79 14.50
CA LEU A 87 -3.49 13.80 13.88
C LEU A 87 -4.65 14.48 13.14
N LYS A 88 -4.62 14.42 11.81
CA LYS A 88 -5.65 14.96 10.91
C LYS A 88 -6.53 13.89 10.25
N GLY A 89 -6.38 12.62 10.61
CA GLY A 89 -7.10 11.50 10.00
C GLY A 89 -8.62 11.68 9.94
N HIS A 90 -9.22 12.16 11.03
CA HIS A 90 -10.65 12.46 11.13
C HIS A 90 -11.16 13.52 10.12
N MET A 91 -10.28 14.39 9.59
CA MET A 91 -10.68 15.44 8.66
C MET A 91 -10.79 14.94 7.21
N GLY A 92 -10.32 13.71 6.93
CA GLY A 92 -10.27 13.15 5.58
C GLY A 92 -8.96 13.45 4.83
N SER A 93 -8.63 12.62 3.84
CA SER A 93 -7.32 12.65 3.15
C SER A 93 -6.92 13.96 2.50
N ALA A 94 -7.86 14.84 2.16
CA ALA A 94 -7.54 16.18 1.67
C ALA A 94 -6.70 17.02 2.66
N HIS A 95 -6.77 16.72 3.96
CA HIS A 95 -6.09 17.46 5.03
C HIS A 95 -4.73 16.88 5.44
N TYR A 96 -4.42 15.65 5.02
CA TYR A 96 -3.15 14.98 5.35
C TYR A 96 -2.49 14.28 4.17
N LYS A 97 -2.99 14.46 2.95
CA LYS A 97 -2.24 14.09 1.74
C LYS A 97 -0.88 14.76 1.75
N SER A 98 0.11 14.09 1.16
CA SER A 98 1.47 14.61 1.13
C SER A 98 1.94 14.81 -0.29
N ARG A 99 2.67 15.90 -0.53
CA ARG A 99 3.37 16.09 -1.81
C ARG A 99 4.41 15.00 -2.00
N PHE A 100 4.62 14.61 -3.25
CA PHE A 100 5.76 13.79 -3.67
C PHE A 100 6.33 14.31 -5.00
N SER A 101 7.48 13.78 -5.40
CA SER A 101 8.08 14.03 -6.70
C SER A 101 8.57 12.70 -7.28
N HIS A 102 8.49 12.55 -8.60
CA HIS A 102 9.07 11.41 -9.31
C HIS A 102 10.60 11.33 -9.16
N ASP A 103 11.28 12.45 -8.87
CA ASP A 103 12.72 12.45 -8.58
C ASP A 103 13.09 11.62 -7.34
N ASP A 104 12.13 11.46 -6.43
CA ASP A 104 12.26 10.65 -5.22
C ASP A 104 11.19 9.53 -5.18
N GLU A 105 10.77 9.07 -6.35
CA GLU A 105 9.90 7.91 -6.52
C GLU A 105 10.67 6.77 -7.20
N VAL A 106 10.47 5.55 -6.72
CA VAL A 106 10.99 4.34 -7.33
C VAL A 106 9.84 3.35 -7.49
N ALA A 107 9.40 3.13 -8.73
CA ALA A 107 8.42 2.13 -9.10
C ALA A 107 9.09 0.97 -9.84
N ARG A 108 9.00 -0.26 -9.31
CA ARG A 108 9.55 -1.48 -9.90
C ARG A 108 8.61 -2.66 -9.67
N PRO A 109 8.69 -3.74 -10.46
CA PRO A 109 7.95 -4.96 -10.16
C PRO A 109 8.28 -5.50 -8.77
N GLY A 110 7.27 -5.62 -7.92
CA GLY A 110 7.40 -6.07 -6.54
C GLY A 110 7.84 -4.99 -5.54
N TYR A 111 8.06 -3.74 -5.96
CA TYR A 111 8.58 -2.70 -5.08
C TYR A 111 8.15 -1.29 -5.47
N HIS A 112 7.66 -0.52 -4.51
CA HIS A 112 7.41 0.91 -4.69
C HIS A 112 8.05 1.68 -3.54
N ALA A 113 8.64 2.83 -3.80
CA ALA A 113 9.03 3.73 -2.73
C ALA A 113 8.91 5.20 -3.11
N VAL A 114 8.37 5.99 -2.19
CA VAL A 114 8.12 7.42 -2.39
C VAL A 114 8.33 8.18 -1.08
N THR A 115 8.78 9.42 -1.17
CA THR A 115 8.94 10.29 0.01
C THR A 115 7.75 11.23 0.14
N LEU A 116 7.11 11.16 1.31
CA LEU A 116 6.02 12.04 1.69
C LEU A 116 6.59 13.35 2.24
N GLN A 117 6.71 14.36 1.38
CA GLN A 117 7.44 15.60 1.65
C GLN A 117 6.89 16.40 2.84
N GLU A 118 5.57 16.41 3.05
CA GLU A 118 4.96 17.14 4.18
C GLU A 118 5.42 16.59 5.54
N TYR A 119 5.73 15.29 5.58
CA TYR A 119 6.01 14.57 6.83
C TYR A 119 7.47 14.16 6.99
N GLY A 120 8.27 14.22 5.91
CA GLY A 120 9.63 13.71 5.95
C GLY A 120 9.67 12.20 6.21
N ILE A 121 8.76 11.47 5.55
CA ILE A 121 8.64 10.01 5.69
C ILE A 121 8.97 9.37 4.36
N ARG A 122 9.97 8.50 4.35
CA ARG A 122 10.23 7.59 3.23
C ARG A 122 9.34 6.37 3.38
N ALA A 123 8.37 6.21 2.49
CA ALA A 123 7.51 5.03 2.43
C ALA A 123 8.03 4.04 1.40
N GLU A 124 8.27 2.81 1.82
CA GLU A 124 8.69 1.71 0.97
C GLU A 124 7.69 0.56 1.09
N LEU A 125 7.28 0.02 -0.05
CA LEU A 125 6.21 -0.96 -0.19
C LEU A 125 6.74 -2.18 -0.95
N THR A 126 6.47 -3.37 -0.43
CA THR A 126 6.59 -4.66 -1.11
C THR A 126 5.38 -5.52 -0.73
N ALA A 127 5.21 -6.68 -1.36
CA ALA A 127 4.12 -7.58 -1.02
C ALA A 127 4.49 -9.03 -1.31
N THR A 128 3.87 -9.96 -0.60
CA THR A 128 3.74 -11.38 -1.02
C THR A 128 2.48 -11.52 -1.88
N THR A 129 1.94 -12.74 -2.00
CA THR A 129 0.66 -12.95 -2.71
C THR A 129 -0.52 -12.30 -1.97
N ARG A 130 -0.57 -12.37 -0.64
CA ARG A 130 -1.72 -11.93 0.17
C ARG A 130 -1.39 -10.96 1.30
N VAL A 131 -0.14 -10.55 1.43
CA VAL A 131 0.35 -9.67 2.49
C VAL A 131 1.08 -8.47 1.88
N GLY A 132 0.58 -7.26 2.14
CA GLY A 132 1.32 -6.03 1.88
C GLY A 132 2.30 -5.77 3.02
N PHE A 133 3.49 -5.30 2.69
CA PHE A 133 4.55 -5.01 3.66
C PHE A 133 5.09 -3.61 3.44
N HIS A 134 4.97 -2.79 4.48
CA HIS A 134 5.34 -1.39 4.49
C HIS A 134 6.55 -1.20 5.38
N ARG A 135 7.44 -0.29 4.99
CA ARG A 135 8.54 0.22 5.79
C ARG A 135 8.55 1.74 5.70
N TYR A 136 8.41 2.39 6.84
CA TYR A 136 8.37 3.85 6.96
C TYR A 136 9.59 4.35 7.71
N THR A 137 10.45 5.11 7.03
CA THR A 137 11.63 5.75 7.67
C THR A 137 11.33 7.21 7.94
N PHE A 138 11.49 7.65 9.18
CA PHE A 138 11.16 9.00 9.63
C PHE A 138 12.42 9.89 9.67
N ASP A 139 12.35 11.11 9.16
CA ASP A 139 13.49 12.03 9.10
C ASP A 139 13.61 12.99 10.30
N ARG A 140 12.68 12.88 11.26
CA ARG A 140 12.49 13.82 12.38
C ARG A 140 11.97 13.11 13.62
N ASP A 141 12.25 13.71 14.78
CA ASP A 141 11.76 13.26 16.08
C ASP A 141 10.30 13.68 16.29
N GLY A 142 9.54 12.94 17.11
CA GLY A 142 8.22 13.34 17.58
C GLY A 142 7.15 12.27 17.39
N GLU A 143 5.91 12.71 17.21
CA GLU A 143 4.75 11.82 17.13
C GLU A 143 4.44 11.46 15.67
N ALA A 144 4.42 10.16 15.39
CA ALA A 144 4.00 9.59 14.13
C ALA A 144 2.64 8.90 14.28
N TRP A 145 1.83 8.98 13.23
CA TRP A 145 0.53 8.32 13.16
C TRP A 145 0.43 7.45 11.92
N ILE A 146 0.02 6.20 12.09
CA ILE A 146 -0.34 5.31 10.99
C ILE A 146 -1.87 5.27 10.91
N ILE A 147 -2.43 5.93 9.92
CA ILE A 147 -3.87 6.13 9.72
C ILE A 147 -4.43 4.99 8.86
N PHE A 148 -5.56 4.42 9.28
CA PHE A 148 -6.39 3.48 8.53
C PHE A 148 -7.74 4.15 8.23
N GLY A 149 -7.92 4.61 7.00
CA GLY A 149 -9.17 5.24 6.54
C GLY A 149 -10.24 4.22 6.15
N LEU A 150 -10.63 3.34 7.07
CA LEU A 150 -11.45 2.15 6.75
C LEU A 150 -12.76 2.49 6.02
N GLY A 151 -13.46 3.52 6.46
CA GLY A 151 -14.71 4.01 5.86
C GLY A 151 -14.52 5.04 4.73
N GLU A 152 -13.28 5.45 4.41
CA GLU A 152 -13.05 6.44 3.35
C GLU A 152 -13.26 5.83 1.96
N ALA A 153 -13.92 6.60 1.10
CA ALA A 153 -14.15 6.23 -0.29
C ALA A 153 -12.92 6.56 -1.15
N ILE A 154 -12.04 5.59 -1.34
CA ILE A 154 -10.88 5.71 -2.26
C ILE A 154 -11.36 5.66 -3.71
N MET A 155 -12.04 4.57 -4.09
CA MET A 155 -12.64 4.34 -5.41
C MET A 155 -14.16 4.17 -5.32
N LEU A 156 -14.63 3.53 -4.25
CA LEU A 156 -16.03 3.18 -4.01
C LEU A 156 -16.41 3.49 -2.55
N PRO A 157 -17.69 3.77 -2.27
CA PRO A 157 -18.18 3.84 -0.90
C PRO A 157 -18.03 2.51 -0.15
N MET A 158 -17.77 2.61 1.15
CA MET A 158 -17.80 1.47 2.08
C MET A 158 -19.15 1.43 2.79
N SER A 159 -19.87 0.31 2.67
CA SER A 159 -21.19 0.14 3.29
C SER A 159 -21.13 -0.21 4.77
N ASP A 160 -20.03 -0.84 5.21
CA ASP A 160 -19.79 -1.22 6.59
C ASP A 160 -18.29 -1.44 6.82
N CYS A 161 -17.84 -1.30 8.06
CA CYS A 161 -16.45 -1.49 8.46
C CYS A 161 -16.39 -2.03 9.89
N PHE A 162 -15.31 -2.72 10.20
CA PHE A 162 -15.03 -3.21 11.55
C PHE A 162 -13.53 -3.23 11.78
N VAL A 163 -13.11 -2.88 12.99
CA VAL A 163 -11.73 -3.00 13.45
C VAL A 163 -11.68 -3.33 14.93
N GLU A 164 -10.77 -4.21 15.30
CA GLU A 164 -10.53 -4.65 16.67
C GLU A 164 -9.03 -4.76 16.94
N GLN A 165 -8.58 -4.29 18.08
CA GLN A 165 -7.22 -4.55 18.58
C GLN A 165 -7.19 -5.93 19.22
N VAL A 166 -6.54 -6.89 18.56
CA VAL A 166 -6.47 -8.31 18.98
C VAL A 166 -5.13 -8.68 19.62
N GLY A 167 -4.28 -7.68 19.90
CA GLY A 167 -3.01 -7.81 20.61
C GLY A 167 -2.27 -6.48 20.72
N GLY A 168 -1.14 -6.47 21.42
CA GLY A 168 -0.35 -5.25 21.63
C GLY A 168 0.21 -4.63 20.35
N ARG A 169 0.29 -5.40 19.26
CA ARG A 169 0.81 -4.98 17.94
C ARG A 169 -0.15 -5.25 16.78
N GLU A 170 -1.40 -5.61 17.05
CA GLU A 170 -2.25 -6.25 16.03
C GLU A 170 -3.65 -5.67 15.98
N LEU A 171 -4.08 -5.30 14.77
CA LEU A 171 -5.45 -4.89 14.44
C LEU A 171 -6.04 -5.88 13.45
N SER A 172 -7.27 -6.31 13.68
CA SER A 172 -8.00 -7.23 12.81
C SER A 172 -9.35 -6.64 12.45
N GLY A 173 -9.78 -6.80 11.20
CA GLY A 173 -10.98 -6.10 10.75
C GLY A 173 -11.51 -6.49 9.38
N TYR A 174 -12.45 -5.68 8.88
CA TYR A 174 -12.88 -5.70 7.49
C TYR A 174 -13.36 -4.34 7.02
N VAL A 175 -13.33 -4.15 5.69
CA VAL A 175 -14.09 -3.12 4.98
C VAL A 175 -15.08 -3.82 4.04
N GLU A 176 -16.31 -3.32 3.93
CA GLU A 176 -17.31 -3.82 3.00
C GLU A 176 -17.51 -2.84 1.86
N ASN A 177 -17.03 -3.20 0.67
CA ASN A 177 -17.24 -2.40 -0.52
C ASN A 177 -18.72 -2.46 -0.95
N GLU A 178 -19.34 -1.31 -1.16
CA GLU A 178 -20.72 -1.22 -1.64
C GLU A 178 -20.87 -1.87 -3.03
N ARG A 179 -22.08 -2.32 -3.37
CA ARG A 179 -22.42 -2.87 -4.69
C ARG A 179 -22.18 -1.85 -5.79
N THR A 180 -21.84 -2.36 -6.97
CA THR A 180 -21.77 -1.58 -8.21
C THR A 180 -22.66 -2.20 -9.27
N ARG A 181 -22.84 -1.50 -10.41
CA ARG A 181 -23.57 -2.05 -11.57
C ARG A 181 -22.99 -3.36 -12.11
N ARG A 182 -21.68 -3.57 -12.02
CA ARG A 182 -21.00 -4.78 -12.55
C ARG A 182 -20.59 -5.77 -11.43
N ARG A 183 -20.68 -5.37 -10.16
CA ARG A 183 -20.54 -6.21 -8.96
C ARG A 183 -21.78 -5.99 -8.06
N PRO A 184 -22.89 -6.70 -8.28
CA PRO A 184 -24.17 -6.39 -7.63
C PRO A 184 -24.23 -6.78 -6.14
N LYS A 185 -23.25 -7.55 -5.65
CA LYS A 185 -23.15 -7.94 -4.24
C LYS A 185 -22.15 -7.04 -3.51
N ARG A 186 -22.51 -6.63 -2.29
CA ARG A 186 -21.54 -6.08 -1.33
C ARG A 186 -20.44 -7.10 -1.08
N THR A 187 -19.22 -6.63 -0.84
CA THR A 187 -18.05 -7.52 -0.75
C THR A 187 -17.15 -7.09 0.38
N LYS A 188 -16.98 -7.97 1.36
CA LYS A 188 -16.06 -7.78 2.47
C LYS A 188 -14.65 -8.14 2.05
N ILE A 189 -13.71 -7.30 2.46
CA ILE A 189 -12.28 -7.57 2.44
C ILE A 189 -11.85 -7.56 3.91
N PHE A 190 -11.52 -8.74 4.41
CA PHE A 190 -11.02 -8.92 5.77
C PHE A 190 -9.53 -8.61 5.79
N PHE A 191 -9.04 -8.03 6.88
CA PHE A 191 -7.63 -7.74 7.05
C PHE A 191 -7.10 -8.14 8.42
N ASP A 192 -5.80 -8.38 8.46
CA ASP A 192 -4.99 -8.53 9.67
C ASP A 192 -3.73 -7.67 9.53
N ALA A 193 -3.65 -6.63 10.35
CA ALA A 193 -2.58 -5.67 10.37
C ALA A 193 -1.70 -5.86 11.61
N SER A 194 -0.39 -5.94 11.42
CA SER A 194 0.57 -6.13 12.51
C SER A 194 1.73 -5.15 12.38
N PHE A 195 2.18 -4.62 13.51
CA PHE A 195 3.33 -3.72 13.63
C PHE A 195 4.56 -4.44 14.21
N ASP A 196 5.76 -3.95 13.88
CA ASP A 196 7.00 -4.49 14.44
C ASP A 196 7.24 -4.11 15.91
N ARG A 197 6.42 -3.21 16.46
CA ARG A 197 6.50 -2.66 17.82
C ARG A 197 5.12 -2.49 18.46
N GLU A 198 5.10 -2.29 19.78
CA GLU A 198 3.87 -2.08 20.56
C GLU A 198 3.13 -0.81 20.14
N ILE A 199 1.80 -0.93 20.02
CA ILE A 199 0.89 0.18 19.81
C ILE A 199 0.83 1.01 21.09
N GLN A 200 1.15 2.31 20.98
CA GLN A 200 1.15 3.21 22.15
C GLN A 200 -0.24 3.80 22.43
N GLU A 201 -0.98 4.12 21.38
CA GLU A 201 -2.33 4.68 21.46
C GLU A 201 -3.08 4.41 20.15
N ILE A 202 -4.40 4.23 20.24
CA ILE A 202 -5.30 4.21 19.09
C ILE A 202 -6.29 5.36 19.25
N ARG A 203 -6.39 6.19 18.21
CA ARG A 203 -7.43 7.21 18.09
C ARG A 203 -8.40 6.81 17.00
N ALA A 204 -9.70 6.86 17.30
CA ALA A 204 -10.74 6.48 16.37
C ALA A 204 -11.71 7.63 16.12
N TRP A 205 -12.35 7.60 14.96
CA TRP A 205 -13.38 8.55 14.59
C TRP A 205 -14.46 7.88 13.75
N ARG A 206 -15.60 8.54 13.67
CA ARG A 206 -16.70 8.24 12.76
C ARG A 206 -17.18 9.53 12.14
N ASP A 207 -17.32 9.55 10.82
CA ASP A 207 -17.85 10.72 10.08
C ASP A 207 -17.16 12.03 10.49
N GLY A 208 -15.85 11.93 10.73
CA GLY A 208 -14.95 13.01 11.13
C GLY A 208 -15.03 13.50 12.57
N GLN A 209 -15.81 12.84 13.44
CA GLN A 209 -15.85 13.12 14.87
C GLN A 209 -15.08 12.06 15.65
N PHE A 210 -14.21 12.48 16.56
CA PHE A 210 -13.49 11.54 17.44
C PHE A 210 -14.47 10.76 18.33
N GLU A 211 -14.26 9.46 18.43
CA GLU A 211 -14.99 8.56 19.32
C GLU A 211 -13.99 7.78 20.20
N PRO A 212 -14.37 7.39 21.43
CA PRO A 212 -13.56 6.50 22.24
C PRO A 212 -13.30 5.17 21.53
N PHE A 213 -12.04 4.73 21.50
CA PHE A 213 -11.66 3.38 21.08
C PHE A 213 -11.34 2.56 22.33
N HIS A 214 -12.17 1.56 22.62
CA HIS A 214 -11.87 0.59 23.66
C HIS A 214 -11.03 -0.54 23.06
N THR A 215 -11.70 -1.56 22.51
CA THR A 215 -11.04 -2.70 21.86
C THR A 215 -11.50 -2.87 20.42
N ALA A 216 -12.73 -2.45 20.09
CA ALA A 216 -13.28 -2.57 18.75
C ALA A 216 -14.20 -1.40 18.38
N MET A 217 -14.37 -1.20 17.08
CA MET A 217 -15.29 -0.22 16.49
C MET A 217 -15.92 -0.82 15.23
N ALA A 218 -17.20 -0.53 15.00
CA ALA A 218 -17.96 -1.02 13.85
C ALA A 218 -18.81 0.08 13.22
N GLY A 219 -19.24 -0.16 11.99
CA GLY A 219 -20.15 0.70 11.23
C GLY A 219 -19.45 1.48 10.11
N PRO A 220 -20.22 2.14 9.25
CA PRO A 220 -19.69 2.96 8.16
C PRO A 220 -18.96 4.19 8.70
N GLY A 221 -18.12 4.79 7.84
CA GLY A 221 -17.47 6.08 8.11
C GLY A 221 -16.39 6.06 9.20
N ILE A 222 -16.02 4.87 9.72
CA ILE A 222 -15.02 4.76 10.78
C ILE A 222 -13.60 4.85 10.24
N GLY A 223 -12.70 5.37 11.05
CA GLY A 223 -11.26 5.28 10.84
C GLY A 223 -10.52 5.19 12.17
N VAL A 224 -9.30 4.68 12.12
CA VAL A 224 -8.41 4.58 13.28
C VAL A 224 -7.00 5.05 12.93
N ALA A 225 -6.28 5.59 13.90
CA ALA A 225 -4.88 5.96 13.76
C ALA A 225 -4.10 5.42 14.96
N VAL A 226 -2.95 4.82 14.66
CA VAL A 226 -2.06 4.23 15.66
C VAL A 226 -0.90 5.18 15.91
N ARG A 227 -0.67 5.55 17.17
CA ARG A 227 0.42 6.46 17.57
C ARG A 227 1.72 5.73 17.86
N PHE A 228 2.82 6.35 17.45
CA PHE A 228 4.17 6.00 17.85
C PHE A 228 5.01 7.25 18.07
N THR A 229 5.80 7.29 19.13
CA THR A 229 6.92 8.23 19.24
C THR A 229 8.11 7.69 18.43
N VAL A 230 8.71 8.55 17.60
CA VAL A 230 9.85 8.24 16.74
C VAL A 230 10.98 9.24 16.93
N THR A 231 12.19 8.80 16.62
CA THR A 231 13.39 9.61 16.46
C THR A 231 13.83 9.59 15.00
N ARG A 232 14.62 10.57 14.59
CA ARG A 232 15.18 10.65 13.25
C ARG A 232 15.97 9.39 12.91
N GLY A 233 15.60 8.78 11.78
CA GLY A 233 16.16 7.51 11.31
C GLY A 233 15.41 6.28 11.79
N ASP A 234 14.43 6.42 12.69
CA ASP A 234 13.58 5.30 13.08
C ASP A 234 12.80 4.75 11.90
N VAL A 235 12.62 3.43 11.94
CA VAL A 235 11.87 2.68 10.94
C VAL A 235 10.70 1.97 11.60
N ILE A 236 9.48 2.23 11.15
CA ILE A 236 8.29 1.47 11.54
C ILE A 236 7.91 0.56 10.38
N GLN A 237 7.74 -0.73 10.66
CA GLN A 237 7.24 -1.69 9.69
C GLN A 237 5.80 -2.11 10.00
N LEU A 238 5.01 -2.28 8.94
CA LEU A 238 3.61 -2.71 9.01
C LEU A 238 3.35 -3.80 7.98
N LYS A 239 2.77 -4.90 8.42
CA LYS A 239 2.21 -5.94 7.54
C LYS A 239 0.70 -5.81 7.53
N VAL A 240 0.08 -5.83 6.36
CA VAL A 240 -1.38 -5.96 6.24
C VAL A 240 -1.69 -7.11 5.31
N ALA A 241 -2.22 -8.20 5.88
CA ALA A 241 -2.73 -9.31 5.11
C ALA A 241 -4.22 -9.11 4.81
N ILE A 242 -4.66 -9.60 3.66
CA ILE A 242 -6.07 -9.57 3.27
C ILE A 242 -6.63 -10.97 3.04
N SER A 243 -7.96 -11.10 3.14
CA SER A 243 -8.70 -12.31 2.83
C SER A 243 -10.13 -11.97 2.40
N TYR A 244 -10.71 -12.79 1.53
CA TYR A 244 -12.14 -12.76 1.20
C TYR A 244 -12.97 -13.76 2.03
N CYS A 245 -12.32 -14.57 2.87
CA CYS A 245 -12.97 -15.67 3.59
C CYS A 245 -13.25 -15.36 5.07
N GLY A 246 -12.50 -14.44 5.68
CA GLY A 246 -12.65 -14.10 7.09
C GLY A 246 -11.39 -13.54 7.73
N ARG A 247 -11.55 -13.03 8.96
CA ARG A 247 -10.47 -12.44 9.78
C ARG A 247 -9.38 -13.46 10.12
N ASP A 248 -9.77 -14.66 10.56
CA ASP A 248 -8.83 -15.73 10.89
C ASP A 248 -7.98 -16.15 9.69
N GLN A 249 -8.59 -16.18 8.50
CA GLN A 249 -7.86 -16.47 7.26
C GLN A 249 -6.88 -15.34 6.89
N ALA A 250 -7.24 -14.07 7.11
CA ALA A 250 -6.32 -12.96 6.89
C ALA A 250 -5.10 -13.07 7.82
N ARG A 251 -5.33 -13.39 9.10
CA ARG A 251 -4.26 -13.66 10.07
C ARG A 251 -3.39 -14.84 9.64
N GLN A 252 -4.01 -15.94 9.21
CA GLN A 252 -3.29 -17.12 8.71
C GLN A 252 -2.40 -16.74 7.51
N ASN A 253 -2.92 -16.00 6.53
CA ASN A 253 -2.16 -15.51 5.38
C ASN A 253 -0.92 -14.72 5.85
N ARG A 254 -1.07 -13.79 6.81
CA ARG A 254 0.06 -13.04 7.37
C ARG A 254 1.11 -13.96 7.99
N THR A 255 0.68 -14.88 8.87
CA THR A 255 1.61 -15.72 9.64
C THR A 255 2.29 -16.79 8.79
N THR A 256 1.63 -17.26 7.72
CA THR A 256 2.17 -18.29 6.83
C THR A 256 3.05 -17.69 5.74
N GLU A 257 2.63 -16.61 5.08
CA GLU A 257 3.41 -16.02 3.98
C GLU A 257 4.54 -15.11 4.47
N LEU A 258 4.36 -14.43 5.62
CA LEU A 258 5.28 -13.39 6.07
C LEU A 258 5.48 -13.38 7.60
N PRO A 259 6.05 -14.47 8.19
CA PRO A 259 6.27 -14.56 9.64
C PRO A 259 7.35 -13.58 10.16
N GLY A 260 8.44 -13.36 9.41
CA GLY A 260 9.57 -12.51 9.79
C GLY A 260 9.43 -11.04 9.39
N TRP A 261 10.39 -10.19 9.76
CA TRP A 261 10.35 -8.73 9.49
C TRP A 261 11.48 -8.26 8.55
N ASP A 262 11.93 -9.14 7.66
CA ASP A 262 12.97 -8.81 6.69
C ASP A 262 12.35 -8.25 5.40
N PHE A 263 12.21 -6.92 5.36
CA PHE A 263 11.65 -6.23 4.19
C PHE A 263 12.49 -6.45 2.92
N ALA A 264 13.82 -6.50 3.05
CA ALA A 264 14.71 -6.66 1.91
C ALA A 264 14.54 -8.06 1.30
N ALA A 265 14.43 -9.10 2.14
CA ALA A 265 14.16 -10.45 1.67
C ALA A 265 12.84 -10.56 0.89
N VAL A 266 11.75 -9.94 1.37
CA VAL A 266 10.45 -9.96 0.66
C VAL A 266 10.52 -9.20 -0.66
N ARG A 267 11.18 -8.04 -0.69
CA ARG A 267 11.45 -7.30 -1.93
C ARG A 267 12.25 -8.12 -2.94
N ASP A 268 13.31 -8.80 -2.48
CA ASP A 268 14.19 -9.56 -3.35
C ASP A 268 13.52 -10.85 -3.85
N ASP A 269 12.65 -11.46 -3.05
CA ASP A 269 11.77 -12.57 -3.46
C ASP A 269 10.77 -12.13 -4.54
N ALA A 270 10.10 -10.99 -4.35
CA ALA A 270 9.17 -10.46 -5.34
C ALA A 270 9.88 -10.17 -6.67
N ARG A 271 11.07 -9.54 -6.64
CA ARG A 271 11.90 -9.31 -7.82
C ARG A 271 12.30 -10.63 -8.50
N THR A 272 12.73 -11.61 -7.72
CA THR A 272 13.14 -12.93 -8.23
C THR A 272 11.97 -13.62 -8.91
N THR A 273 10.79 -13.59 -8.30
CA THR A 273 9.55 -14.14 -8.84
C THR A 273 9.17 -13.47 -10.16
N TRP A 274 9.16 -12.14 -10.23
CA TRP A 274 8.91 -11.41 -11.48
C TRP A 274 9.91 -11.79 -12.57
N ASN A 275 11.20 -11.87 -12.23
CA ASN A 275 12.22 -12.23 -13.20
C ASN A 275 12.04 -13.67 -13.74
N GLN A 276 11.61 -14.62 -12.90
CA GLN A 276 11.29 -15.98 -13.34
C GLN A 276 10.08 -16.01 -14.29
N TRP A 277 9.08 -15.16 -14.08
CA TRP A 277 7.92 -15.08 -14.97
C TRP A 277 8.25 -14.43 -16.31
N LEU A 278 8.94 -13.28 -16.27
CA LEU A 278 9.32 -12.52 -17.47
C LEU A 278 10.39 -13.24 -18.28
N GLY A 279 11.32 -13.93 -17.61
CA GLY A 279 12.39 -14.71 -18.24
C GLY A 279 11.93 -15.97 -18.97
N ARG A 280 10.63 -16.29 -18.97
CA ARG A 280 10.08 -17.35 -19.83
C ARG A 280 10.14 -17.00 -21.32
N ILE A 281 10.27 -15.71 -21.64
CA ILE A 281 10.51 -15.24 -23.00
C ILE A 281 11.74 -14.34 -22.98
N GLU A 282 12.79 -14.78 -23.66
CA GLU A 282 14.00 -14.01 -23.88
C GLU A 282 13.93 -13.34 -25.26
N VAL A 283 14.22 -12.04 -25.30
CA VAL A 283 14.25 -11.27 -26.55
C VAL A 283 15.66 -10.79 -26.84
N GLU A 284 16.13 -11.06 -28.06
CA GLU A 284 17.43 -10.62 -28.57
C GLU A 284 17.27 -9.54 -29.64
N GLY A 285 18.30 -8.71 -29.83
CA GLY A 285 18.24 -7.54 -30.71
C GLY A 285 17.32 -6.43 -30.20
N GLY A 286 16.97 -5.50 -31.09
CA GLY A 286 16.11 -4.33 -30.77
C GLY A 286 16.79 -3.25 -29.92
N THR A 287 16.10 -2.12 -29.77
CA THR A 287 16.54 -1.01 -28.90
C THR A 287 16.10 -1.22 -27.45
N ASP A 288 16.74 -0.53 -26.51
CA ASP A 288 16.34 -0.52 -25.09
C ASP A 288 14.85 -0.17 -24.92
N ALA A 289 14.34 0.82 -25.68
CA ALA A 289 12.94 1.21 -25.66
C ALA A 289 12.00 0.08 -26.13
N GLN A 290 12.41 -0.72 -27.11
CA GLN A 290 11.63 -1.88 -27.56
C GLN A 290 11.60 -2.98 -26.51
N LYS A 291 12.71 -3.23 -25.80
CA LYS A 291 12.78 -4.20 -24.70
C LYS A 291 11.92 -3.76 -23.52
N THR A 292 11.99 -2.50 -23.14
CA THR A 292 11.11 -1.93 -22.10
C THR A 292 9.65 -2.07 -22.47
N LYS A 293 9.27 -1.74 -23.71
CA LYS A 293 7.89 -1.91 -24.20
C LYS A 293 7.44 -3.37 -24.25
N PHE A 294 8.35 -4.32 -24.46
CA PHE A 294 8.02 -5.74 -24.51
C PHE A 294 7.79 -6.34 -23.11
N TYR A 295 8.64 -5.98 -22.15
CA TYR A 295 8.61 -6.53 -20.79
C TYR A 295 7.60 -5.82 -19.87
N THR A 296 7.23 -4.58 -20.18
CA THR A 296 6.17 -3.83 -19.50
C THR A 296 4.81 -4.20 -20.07
#